data_AF-A0A945Y8F9-F1
#
_entry.id   AF-A0A945Y8F9-F1
#
_cell.length_a   1.000
_cell.length_b   1.000
_cell.length_c   1.000
_cell.angle_alpha   90.00
_cell.angle_beta   90.00
_cell.angle_gamma   90.00
#
_symmetry.space_group_name_H-M   'P 1'
#
loop_
_entity.id
_entity.type
_entity.pdbx_description
1 polymer ?
#
loop_
_entity_poly.entity_id
_entity_poly.type
_entity_poly.pdbx_seq_one_letter_code
_entity_poly.pdbx_strand_id
1 'polypeptide(L)'
;MKRIAAALIAMTVISMVVFTAPAALAGQSTNDKIRQLIEMDGAGTVADAVVDKQRPMVRQSFLANYPNSSNTMADAYVDAFAAELTARRGEFLDLIVGVYAKIFTAEEIDALLAFHSSPVGQKAREAASSILIGSREAGVAWGQKYGAAVAAAAKAKIKAMGYEIK
;
A
#
# COMPACT_ATOMS: atom_id res chain seq x y z
N MET A 1 -57.13 15.53 -36.61
CA MET A 1 -57.11 16.06 -35.22
C MET A 1 -56.94 14.88 -34.27
N LYS A 2 -55.82 14.86 -33.54
CA LYS A 2 -55.52 14.29 -32.19
C LYS A 2 -56.38 13.07 -31.74
N ARG A 3 -55.80 11.90 -31.42
CA ARG A 3 -55.19 11.55 -30.10
C ARG A 3 -54.38 10.24 -30.24
N ILE A 4 -53.04 10.28 -30.27
CA ILE A 4 -52.08 10.03 -29.16
C ILE A 4 -52.32 8.69 -28.44
N ALA A 5 -51.61 7.66 -28.89
CA ALA A 5 -51.29 6.47 -28.13
C ALA A 5 -50.08 6.79 -27.23
N ALA A 6 -50.23 6.60 -25.92
CA ALA A 6 -49.13 6.65 -24.96
C ALA A 6 -48.58 5.23 -24.81
N ALA A 7 -47.40 4.99 -25.37
CA ALA A 7 -46.57 3.84 -25.01
C ALA A 7 -45.31 4.40 -24.35
N LEU A 8 -45.25 4.27 -23.02
CA LEU A 8 -44.03 4.48 -22.25
C LEU A 8 -43.01 3.41 -22.67
N ILE A 9 -41.90 3.82 -23.24
CA ILE A 9 -40.67 3.02 -23.26
C ILE A 9 -39.64 3.80 -22.44
N ALA A 10 -39.38 3.30 -21.24
CA ALA A 10 -38.32 3.74 -20.37
C ALA A 10 -36.98 3.45 -21.08
N MET A 11 -36.34 4.50 -21.60
CA MET A 11 -35.01 4.42 -22.19
C MET A 11 -33.98 4.51 -21.07
N THR A 12 -33.61 3.36 -20.52
CA THR A 12 -32.47 3.25 -19.61
C THR A 12 -31.20 3.51 -20.42
N VAL A 13 -30.70 4.75 -20.38
CA VAL A 13 -29.40 5.11 -20.94
C VAL A 13 -28.34 4.46 -20.05
N ILE A 14 -27.89 3.27 -20.43
CA ILE A 14 -26.62 2.72 -19.96
C ILE A 14 -25.55 3.62 -20.57
N SER A 15 -25.10 4.63 -19.83
CA SER A 15 -23.87 5.34 -20.14
C SER A 15 -22.72 4.36 -19.99
N MET A 16 -22.43 3.65 -21.08
CA MET A 16 -21.17 2.95 -21.26
C MET A 16 -20.09 4.02 -21.31
N VAL A 17 -19.50 4.33 -20.17
CA VAL A 17 -18.28 5.14 -20.09
C VAL A 17 -17.20 4.27 -20.75
N VAL A 18 -16.98 4.51 -22.03
CA VAL A 18 -15.81 3.97 -22.74
C VAL A 18 -14.62 4.66 -22.09
N PHE A 19 -13.92 3.95 -21.21
CA PHE A 19 -12.62 4.37 -20.71
C PHE A 19 -11.65 4.33 -21.89
N THR A 20 -11.57 5.43 -22.63
CA THR A 20 -10.50 5.62 -23.61
C THR A 20 -9.21 5.74 -22.81
N ALA A 21 -8.36 4.73 -22.89
CA ALA A 21 -7.04 4.78 -22.25
C ALA A 21 -6.31 6.06 -22.70
N PRO A 22 -5.70 6.81 -21.77
CA PRO A 22 -4.98 8.03 -22.11
C PRO A 22 -3.93 7.74 -23.21
N ALA A 23 -3.86 8.59 -24.23
CA ALA A 23 -2.89 8.45 -25.32
C ALA A 23 -1.42 8.37 -24.82
N ALA A 24 -1.14 8.87 -23.62
CA ALA A 24 0.16 8.76 -22.95
C ALA A 24 0.56 7.31 -22.61
N LEU A 25 -0.40 6.38 -22.50
CA LEU A 25 -0.14 4.96 -22.25
C LEU A 25 0.03 4.15 -23.55
N ALA A 26 -0.26 4.74 -24.70
CA ALA A 26 -0.15 4.07 -26.00
C ALA A 26 1.33 3.92 -26.38
N GLY A 27 1.81 2.68 -26.48
CA GLY A 27 3.19 2.34 -26.87
C GLY A 27 4.13 1.99 -25.70
N GLN A 28 3.70 2.17 -24.45
CA GLN A 28 4.46 1.73 -23.29
C GLN A 28 4.29 0.21 -23.07
N SER A 29 5.37 -0.49 -22.71
CA SER A 29 5.30 -1.91 -22.37
C SER A 29 4.48 -2.12 -21.08
N THR A 30 3.86 -3.29 -20.92
CA THR A 30 3.14 -3.62 -19.68
C THR A 30 4.05 -3.50 -18.44
N ASN A 31 5.33 -3.88 -18.56
CA ASN A 31 6.28 -3.78 -17.46
C ASN A 31 6.58 -2.33 -17.07
N ASP A 32 6.72 -1.44 -18.05
CA ASP A 32 6.94 -0.02 -17.76
C ASP A 32 5.69 0.62 -17.14
N LYS A 33 4.50 0.20 -17.57
CA LYS A 33 3.22 0.62 -16.98
C LYS A 33 3.10 0.16 -15.53
N ILE A 34 3.47 -1.10 -15.25
CA ILE A 34 3.55 -1.62 -13.88
C ILE A 34 4.55 -0.80 -13.06
N ARG A 35 5.74 -0.51 -13.61
CA ARG A 35 6.76 0.29 -12.91
C ARG A 35 6.21 1.68 -12.54
N GLN A 36 5.52 2.34 -13.47
CA GLN A 36 4.85 3.60 -13.20
C GLN A 36 3.81 3.47 -12.08
N LEU A 37 2.97 2.43 -12.11
CA LEU A 37 1.93 2.21 -11.10
C LEU A 37 2.54 2.04 -9.70
N ILE A 38 3.55 1.19 -9.54
CA ILE A 38 4.17 0.94 -8.23
C ILE A 38 4.94 2.16 -7.71
N GLU A 39 5.52 2.97 -8.60
CA GLU A 39 6.14 4.23 -8.21
C GLU A 39 5.11 5.24 -7.70
N MET A 40 3.95 5.34 -8.36
CA MET A 40 2.83 6.17 -7.90
C MET A 40 2.28 5.74 -6.54
N ASP A 41 2.38 4.45 -6.22
CA ASP A 41 1.98 3.88 -4.93
C ASP A 41 3.07 3.94 -3.85
N GLY A 42 4.22 4.53 -4.15
CA GLY A 42 5.28 4.76 -3.17
C GLY A 42 6.24 3.59 -2.99
N ALA A 43 6.43 2.73 -4.00
CA ALA A 43 7.43 1.66 -3.98
C ALA A 43 8.86 2.18 -3.70
N GLY A 44 9.13 3.46 -3.95
CA GLY A 44 10.38 4.11 -3.51
C GLY A 44 10.54 4.17 -2.00
N THR A 45 9.53 4.70 -1.31
CA THR A 45 9.51 4.73 0.16
C THR A 45 9.59 3.33 0.76
N VAL A 46 9.00 2.33 0.10
CA VAL A 46 9.13 0.92 0.50
C VAL A 46 10.58 0.45 0.37
N ALA A 47 11.26 0.76 -0.75
CA ALA A 47 12.67 0.42 -0.94
C ALA A 47 13.56 1.06 0.14
N ASP A 48 13.35 2.35 0.43
CA ASP A 48 14.09 3.07 1.47
C ASP A 48 13.88 2.44 2.86
N ALA A 49 12.62 2.11 3.19
CA ALA A 49 12.29 1.44 4.45
C ALA A 49 12.93 0.04 4.59
N VAL A 50 13.10 -0.69 3.49
CA VAL A 50 13.81 -1.97 3.48
C VAL A 50 15.28 -1.77 3.81
N VAL A 51 15.93 -0.78 3.19
CA VAL A 51 17.33 -0.43 3.47
C VAL A 51 17.49 -0.05 4.94
N ASP A 52 16.67 0.86 5.44
CA ASP A 52 16.74 1.34 6.82
C ASP A 52 16.57 0.22 7.84
N LYS A 53 15.61 -0.68 7.60
CA LYS A 53 15.36 -1.83 8.47
C LYS A 53 16.53 -2.81 8.51
N GLN A 54 17.35 -2.88 7.45
CA GLN A 54 18.51 -3.78 7.39
C GLN A 54 19.75 -3.22 8.09
N ARG A 55 19.85 -1.89 8.27
CA ARG A 55 21.02 -1.23 8.87
C ARG A 55 21.50 -1.86 10.19
N PRO A 56 20.63 -2.16 11.19
CA PRO A 56 21.08 -2.75 12.45
C PRO A 56 21.64 -4.17 12.27
N MET A 57 21.03 -4.97 11.40
CA MET A 57 21.46 -6.34 11.12
C MET A 57 22.82 -6.36 10.40
N VAL A 58 23.01 -5.46 9.42
CA VAL A 58 24.28 -5.29 8.71
C VAL A 58 25.38 -4.88 9.68
N ARG A 59 25.09 -3.91 10.57
CA ARG A 59 26.03 -3.46 11.60
C ARG A 59 26.44 -4.58 12.53
N GLN A 60 25.46 -5.35 13.01
CA GLN A 60 25.68 -6.47 13.91
C GLN A 60 26.54 -7.54 13.24
N SER A 61 26.24 -7.89 11.98
CA SER A 61 27.01 -8.86 11.20
C SER A 61 28.44 -8.38 10.97
N PHE A 62 28.64 -7.10 10.66
CA PHE A 62 29.97 -6.52 10.51
C PHE A 62 30.81 -6.64 11.79
N LEU A 63 30.28 -6.21 12.94
CA LEU A 63 31.00 -6.29 14.21
C LEU A 63 31.29 -7.73 14.66
N ALA A 64 30.40 -8.68 14.31
CA ALA A 64 30.63 -10.10 14.60
C ALA A 64 31.80 -10.68 13.78
N ASN A 65 31.94 -10.26 12.51
CA ASN A 65 33.02 -10.71 11.63
C ASN A 65 34.34 -9.94 11.85
N TYR A 66 34.26 -8.71 12.35
CA TYR A 66 35.40 -7.82 12.58
C TYR A 66 35.40 -7.27 14.02
N PRO A 67 35.70 -8.10 15.03
CA PRO A 67 35.54 -7.75 16.45
C PRO A 67 36.47 -6.62 16.93
N ASN A 68 37.54 -6.32 16.18
CA ASN A 68 38.49 -5.24 16.49
C ASN A 68 38.15 -3.91 15.79
N SER A 69 37.07 -3.84 15.00
CA SER A 69 36.64 -2.63 14.31
C SER A 69 36.05 -1.60 15.27
N SER A 70 36.30 -0.31 15.00
CA SER A 70 35.68 0.78 15.76
C SER A 70 34.20 0.94 15.39
N ASN A 71 33.42 1.57 16.29
CA ASN A 71 32.03 1.92 16.00
C ASN A 71 31.90 2.82 14.76
N THR A 72 32.81 3.79 14.59
CA THR A 72 32.85 4.67 13.41
C THR A 72 33.06 3.88 12.11
N MET A 73 33.91 2.85 12.12
CA MET A 73 34.11 1.98 10.96
C MET A 73 32.86 1.15 10.67
N ALA A 74 32.20 0.61 11.70
CA ALA A 74 30.95 -0.14 11.53
C ALA A 74 29.83 0.75 10.97
N ASP A 75 29.72 1.98 11.44
CA ASP A 75 28.71 2.93 10.94
C ASP A 75 28.99 3.32 9.48
N ALA A 76 30.25 3.61 9.14
CA ALA A 76 30.66 3.90 7.75
C ALA A 76 30.42 2.71 6.80
N TYR A 77 30.64 1.47 7.27
CA TYR A 77 30.32 0.28 6.49
C TYR A 77 28.82 0.15 6.23
N VAL A 78 27.99 0.40 7.25
CA VAL A 78 26.52 0.37 7.10
C VAL A 78 26.04 1.43 6.13
N ASP A 79 26.62 2.63 6.15
CA ASP A 79 26.30 3.70 5.19
C ASP A 79 26.70 3.33 3.77
N ALA A 80 27.90 2.77 3.57
CA ALA A 80 28.34 2.27 2.27
C ALA A 80 27.43 1.15 1.76
N PHE A 81 27.07 0.21 2.63
CA PHE A 81 26.13 -0.88 2.30
C PHE A 81 24.75 -0.34 1.90
N ALA A 82 24.22 0.63 2.64
CA ALA A 82 22.94 1.26 2.32
C ALA A 82 22.98 2.01 0.99
N ALA A 83 24.08 2.70 0.69
CA ALA A 83 24.28 3.37 -0.59
C ALA A 83 24.29 2.38 -1.77
N GLU A 84 24.98 1.24 -1.63
CA GLU A 84 24.99 0.17 -2.64
C GLU A 84 23.59 -0.42 -2.88
N LEU A 85 22.81 -0.67 -1.83
CA LEU A 85 21.43 -1.12 -1.99
C LEU A 85 20.55 -0.07 -2.68
N THR A 86 20.75 1.21 -2.34
CA THR A 86 20.01 2.32 -2.96
C THR A 86 20.34 2.42 -4.45
N ALA A 87 21.60 2.26 -4.84
CA ALA A 87 22.01 2.23 -6.25
C ALA A 87 21.34 1.08 -7.03
N ARG A 88 21.03 -0.03 -6.35
CA ARG A 88 20.31 -1.19 -6.90
C ARG A 88 18.80 -1.13 -6.75
N ARG A 89 18.23 0.03 -6.39
CA ARG A 89 16.78 0.20 -6.24
C ARG A 89 16.00 -0.22 -7.49
N GLY A 90 16.55 0.01 -8.68
CA GLY A 90 15.93 -0.42 -9.94
C GLY A 90 15.71 -1.94 -10.01
N GLU A 91 16.71 -2.72 -9.59
CA GLU A 91 16.60 -4.20 -9.55
C GLU A 91 15.50 -4.65 -8.58
N PHE A 92 15.36 -3.98 -7.43
CA PHE A 92 14.28 -4.27 -6.50
C PHE A 92 12.90 -3.95 -7.09
N LEU A 93 12.76 -2.82 -7.81
CA LEU A 93 11.51 -2.49 -8.50
C LEU A 93 11.18 -3.51 -9.60
N ASP A 94 12.18 -4.03 -10.31
CA ASP A 94 11.98 -5.06 -11.34
C ASP A 94 11.44 -6.37 -10.76
N LEU A 95 11.87 -6.74 -9.55
CA LEU A 95 11.29 -7.86 -8.82
C LEU A 95 9.80 -7.64 -8.52
N ILE A 96 9.42 -6.43 -8.10
CA ILE A 96 8.02 -6.06 -7.85
C ILE A 96 7.22 -6.08 -9.17
N VAL A 97 7.80 -5.59 -10.28
CA VAL A 97 7.18 -5.66 -11.60
C VAL A 97 6.83 -7.11 -11.96
N GLY A 98 7.75 -8.04 -11.72
CA GLY A 98 7.54 -9.46 -11.93
C GLY A 98 6.45 -10.08 -11.05
N VAL A 99 6.15 -9.51 -9.88
CA VAL A 99 5.02 -9.93 -9.02
C VAL A 99 3.70 -9.46 -9.63
N TYR A 100 3.60 -8.19 -10.03
CA TYR A 100 2.41 -7.64 -10.67
C TYR A 100 2.08 -8.36 -11.98
N ALA A 101 3.08 -8.62 -12.82
CA ALA A 101 2.90 -9.28 -14.12
C ALA A 101 2.37 -10.73 -14.00
N LYS A 102 2.48 -11.36 -12.81
CA LYS A 102 1.91 -12.69 -12.54
C LYS A 102 0.46 -12.63 -12.07
N ILE A 103 0.02 -11.49 -11.54
CA ILE A 103 -1.29 -11.32 -10.89
C ILE A 103 -2.27 -10.62 -11.83
N PHE A 104 -1.80 -9.64 -12.59
CA PHE A 104 -2.64 -8.78 -13.42
C PHE A 104 -2.33 -8.95 -14.91
N THR A 105 -3.39 -8.88 -15.71
CA THR A 105 -3.32 -8.77 -17.17
C THR A 105 -2.92 -7.36 -17.60
N ALA A 106 -2.51 -7.19 -18.87
CA ALA A 106 -2.14 -5.88 -19.39
C ALA A 106 -3.32 -4.89 -19.34
N GLU A 107 -4.52 -5.36 -19.62
CA GLU A 107 -5.76 -4.60 -19.58
C GLU A 107 -6.12 -4.14 -18.15
N GLU A 108 -5.87 -5.00 -17.15
CA GLU A 108 -6.08 -4.63 -15.74
C GLU A 108 -5.04 -3.62 -15.26
N ILE A 109 -3.78 -3.72 -15.70
CA ILE A 109 -2.76 -2.70 -15.44
C ILE A 109 -3.17 -1.35 -16.05
N ASP A 110 -3.70 -1.34 -17.27
CA ASP A 110 -4.24 -0.13 -17.90
C ASP A 110 -5.40 0.47 -17.10
N ALA A 111 -6.32 -0.37 -16.63
CA ALA A 111 -7.43 0.06 -15.80
C ALA A 111 -6.96 0.64 -14.44
N LEU A 112 -5.97 0.01 -13.80
CA LEU A 112 -5.37 0.50 -12.55
C LEU A 112 -4.70 1.86 -12.76
N LEU A 113 -3.91 2.03 -13.82
CA LEU A 113 -3.30 3.32 -14.15
C LEU A 113 -4.33 4.41 -14.44
N ALA A 114 -5.42 4.07 -15.15
CA ALA A 114 -6.49 5.00 -15.43
C ALA A 114 -7.23 5.43 -14.15
N PHE A 115 -7.52 4.49 -13.24
CA PHE A 115 -8.06 4.79 -11.92
C PHE A 115 -7.12 5.68 -11.12
N HIS A 116 -5.85 5.31 -11.01
CA HIS A 116 -4.83 6.05 -10.26
C HIS A 116 -4.62 7.47 -10.80
N SER A 117 -4.78 7.67 -12.10
CA SER A 117 -4.65 8.98 -12.73
C SER A 117 -5.90 9.85 -12.58
N SER A 118 -7.05 9.27 -12.23
CA SER A 118 -8.30 10.02 -12.04
C SER A 118 -8.25 10.94 -10.81
N PRO A 119 -9.08 12.01 -10.74
CA PRO A 119 -9.13 12.89 -9.57
C PRO A 119 -9.46 12.14 -8.27
N VAL A 120 -10.31 11.11 -8.33
CA VAL A 120 -10.65 10.29 -7.16
C VAL A 120 -9.50 9.36 -6.78
N GLY A 121 -8.77 8.79 -7.74
CA GLY A 121 -7.60 7.94 -7.48
C GLY A 121 -6.44 8.72 -6.86
N GLN A 122 -6.17 9.93 -7.35
CA GLN A 122 -5.18 10.84 -6.75
C GLN A 122 -5.57 11.19 -5.30
N LYS A 123 -6.82 11.62 -5.10
CA LYS A 123 -7.35 11.89 -3.74
C LYS A 123 -7.24 10.67 -2.83
N ALA A 124 -7.53 9.47 -3.33
CA ALA A 124 -7.44 8.25 -2.55
C ALA A 124 -6.01 7.97 -2.08
N ARG A 125 -5.00 8.15 -2.95
CA ARG A 125 -3.59 7.99 -2.58
C ARG A 125 -3.15 9.03 -1.55
N GLU A 126 -3.46 10.30 -1.78
CA GLU A 126 -3.10 11.39 -0.87
C GLU A 126 -3.78 11.22 0.51
N ALA A 127 -5.03 10.77 0.52
CA ALA A 127 -5.80 10.57 1.75
C ALA A 127 -5.42 9.29 2.50
N ALA A 128 -4.78 8.31 1.87
CA ALA A 128 -4.54 6.99 2.45
C ALA A 128 -3.83 7.06 3.82
N SER A 129 -2.77 7.87 3.93
CA SER A 129 -2.05 8.07 5.20
C SER A 129 -2.92 8.72 6.28
N SER A 130 -3.67 9.78 5.91
CA SER A 130 -4.57 10.49 6.84
C SER A 130 -5.72 9.60 7.31
N ILE A 131 -6.30 8.79 6.42
CA ILE A 131 -7.32 7.79 6.75
C ILE A 131 -6.76 6.78 7.74
N LEU A 132 -5.55 6.29 7.52
CA LEU A 132 -4.91 5.32 8.42
C LEU A 132 -4.66 5.93 9.81
N ILE A 133 -4.21 7.18 9.88
CA ILE A 133 -4.02 7.92 11.15
C ILE A 133 -5.37 8.10 11.86
N GLY A 134 -6.37 8.65 11.17
CA GLY A 134 -7.70 8.86 11.75
C GLY A 134 -8.37 7.55 12.18
N SER A 135 -8.12 6.45 11.48
CA SER A 135 -8.61 5.12 11.87
C SER A 135 -8.00 4.66 13.20
N ARG A 136 -6.71 4.94 13.45
CA ARG A 136 -6.07 4.63 14.73
C ARG A 136 -6.67 5.46 15.86
N GLU A 137 -6.85 6.76 15.64
CA GLU A 137 -7.46 7.66 16.64
C GLU A 137 -8.89 7.25 16.98
N ALA A 138 -9.68 6.89 15.97
CA ALA A 138 -11.02 6.35 16.15
C ALA A 138 -10.99 5.05 16.98
N GLY A 139 -10.01 4.17 16.74
CA GLY A 139 -9.79 2.96 17.53
C GLY A 139 -9.46 3.25 19.00
N VAL A 140 -8.61 4.25 19.26
CA VAL A 140 -8.30 4.70 20.63
C VAL A 140 -9.55 5.23 21.32
N ALA A 141 -10.31 6.11 20.67
CA ALA A 141 -11.54 6.67 21.22
C ALA A 141 -12.59 5.58 21.51
N TRP A 142 -12.73 4.61 20.60
CA TRP A 142 -13.62 3.46 20.79
C TRP A 142 -13.17 2.60 21.99
N GLY A 143 -11.87 2.32 22.12
CA GLY A 143 -11.30 1.59 23.24
C GLY A 143 -11.48 2.31 24.57
N GLN A 144 -11.30 3.63 24.61
CA GLN A 144 -11.57 4.44 25.79
C GLN A 144 -13.05 4.41 26.19
N LYS A 145 -13.96 4.47 25.20
CA LYS A 145 -15.41 4.47 25.44
C LYS A 145 -15.93 3.12 25.94
N TYR A 146 -15.47 2.01 25.38
CA TYR A 146 -16.06 0.68 25.62
C TYR A 146 -15.15 -0.27 26.41
N GLY A 147 -13.87 0.06 26.59
CA GLY A 147 -12.87 -0.86 27.16
C GLY A 147 -13.21 -1.38 28.55
N ALA A 148 -13.72 -0.53 29.44
CA ALA A 148 -14.13 -0.96 30.78
C ALA A 148 -15.30 -1.96 30.75
N ALA A 149 -16.31 -1.72 29.91
CA ALA A 149 -17.46 -2.60 29.76
C ALA A 149 -17.06 -3.95 29.12
N VAL A 150 -16.22 -3.92 28.08
CA VAL A 150 -15.66 -5.12 27.45
C VAL A 150 -14.81 -5.92 28.45
N ALA A 151 -13.98 -5.25 29.26
CA ALA A 151 -13.19 -5.90 30.29
C ALA A 151 -14.08 -6.57 31.35
N ALA A 152 -15.13 -5.90 31.83
CA ALA A 152 -16.07 -6.48 32.79
C ALA A 152 -16.77 -7.73 32.23
N ALA A 153 -17.24 -7.66 30.98
CA ALA A 153 -17.86 -8.80 30.30
C ALA A 153 -16.87 -9.97 30.12
N ALA A 154 -15.62 -9.67 29.74
CA ALA A 154 -14.57 -10.68 29.62
C ALA A 154 -14.28 -11.36 30.97
N LYS A 155 -14.16 -10.58 32.06
CA LYS A 155 -13.98 -11.10 33.42
C LYS A 155 -15.11 -12.04 33.84
N ALA A 156 -16.36 -11.65 33.59
CA ALA A 156 -17.52 -12.49 33.90
C ALA A 156 -17.49 -13.81 33.13
N LYS A 157 -17.10 -13.77 31.85
CA LYS A 157 -17.03 -14.96 30.99
C LYS A 157 -15.98 -15.96 31.46
N ILE A 158 -14.79 -15.48 31.85
CA ILE A 158 -13.73 -16.39 32.32
C ILE A 158 -14.02 -16.93 33.73
N LYS A 159 -14.70 -16.15 34.58
CA LYS A 159 -15.23 -16.65 35.86
C LYS A 159 -16.24 -17.79 35.65
N ALA A 160 -17.15 -17.66 34.68
CA ALA A 160 -18.10 -18.73 34.33
C ALA A 160 -17.42 -19.99 33.78
N MET A 161 -16.18 -19.89 33.27
CA MET A 161 -15.35 -21.03 32.85
C MET A 161 -14.53 -21.63 34.00
N GLY A 162 -14.65 -21.12 35.24
CA GLY A 162 -13.91 -21.60 36.40
C GLY A 162 -12.54 -20.95 36.62
N TYR A 163 -12.18 -19.92 35.84
CA TYR A 163 -10.96 -19.16 36.06
C TYR A 163 -11.23 -17.97 36.99
N GLU A 164 -10.52 -17.89 38.12
CA GLU A 164 -10.55 -16.70 38.99
C GLU A 164 -9.35 -15.79 38.71
N ILE A 165 -9.64 -14.50 38.51
CA ILE A 165 -8.61 -13.46 38.41
C ILE A 165 -8.35 -12.97 39.84
N LYS A 166 -7.14 -13.21 40.36
CA LYS A 166 -6.68 -12.67 41.64
C LYS A 166 -6.43 -11.17 41.55
#